data_AF-A0A5K1BUH9-F1
#
_entry.id   AF-A0A5K1BUH9-F1
#
_cell.length_a   1.000
_cell.length_b   1.000
_cell.length_c   1.000
_cell.angle_alpha   90.00
_cell.angle_beta   90.00
_cell.angle_gamma   90.00
#
_symmetry.space_group_name_H-M   'P 1'
#
loop_
_entity.id
_entity.type
_entity.pdbx_description
1 polymer ?
#
loop_
_entity_poly.entity_id
_entity_poly.type
_entity_poly.pdbx_seq_one_letter_code
_entity_poly.pdbx_strand_id
1 'polypeptide(L)'
;VLGDLVESIAGAILIDSKLNLGEVWRVFKPILSPFPTPEDLQLHPLRELGEICGEAGSPLCTECRKEGDQTIAKLTVQLKDGQLTAEGCDKTKNTALEQAALLLLDAME
;
A
#
# COMPACT_ATOMS: atom_id res chain seq x y z
N VAL A 1 -11.39 9.97 9.99
CA VAL A 1 -12.05 9.50 11.24
C VAL A 1 -11.06 9.17 12.36
N LEU A 2 -10.11 8.23 12.20
CA LEU A 2 -9.14 7.96 13.29
C LEU A 2 -8.20 9.16 13.53
N GLY A 3 -7.73 9.80 12.45
CA GLY A 3 -6.94 11.03 12.55
C GLY A 3 -7.66 12.13 13.35
N ASP A 4 -8.95 12.33 13.10
CA ASP A 4 -9.76 13.34 13.80
C ASP A 4 -9.86 13.08 15.31
N LEU A 5 -9.92 11.80 15.72
CA LEU A 5 -9.90 11.41 17.13
C LEU A 5 -8.55 11.72 17.77
N VAL A 6 -7.47 11.32 17.11
CA VAL A 6 -6.08 11.54 17.57
C VAL A 6 -5.80 13.04 17.68
N GLU A 7 -6.23 13.84 16.70
CA GLU A 7 -6.12 15.30 16.69
C GLU A 7 -6.96 15.95 17.81
N SER A 8 -8.19 15.47 18.03
CA SER A 8 -9.05 15.98 19.11
C SER A 8 -8.45 15.75 20.49
N ILE A 9 -7.84 14.59 20.74
CA ILE A 9 -7.14 14.30 22.00
C ILE A 9 -5.90 15.18 22.15
N ALA A 10 -5.11 15.36 21.08
CA ALA A 10 -3.95 16.24 21.09
C ALA A 10 -4.37 17.68 21.42
N GLY A 11 -5.45 18.17 20.80
CA GLY A 11 -6.03 19.48 21.05
C GLY A 11 -6.49 19.66 22.51
N ALA A 12 -7.16 18.66 23.08
CA ALA A 12 -7.58 18.71 24.49
C ALA A 12 -6.39 18.85 25.44
N ILE A 13 -5.36 18.02 25.27
CA ILE A 13 -4.13 18.09 26.10
C ILE A 13 -3.42 19.43 25.90
N LEU A 14 -3.39 19.96 24.68
CA LEU A 14 -2.79 21.26 24.39
C LEU A 14 -3.49 22.39 25.16
N ILE A 15 -4.82 22.40 25.20
CA ILE A 15 -5.59 23.42 25.92
C ILE A 15 -5.43 23.25 27.44
N ASP A 16 -5.56 22.03 27.96
CA ASP A 16 -5.44 21.75 29.40
C ASP A 16 -4.04 22.05 29.95
N SER A 17 -3.00 21.87 29.11
CA SER A 17 -1.61 22.16 29.45
C SER A 17 -1.21 23.63 29.25
N LYS A 18 -2.17 24.54 28.98
CA LYS A 18 -1.91 25.97 28.71
C LYS A 18 -0.99 26.17 27.49
N LEU A 19 -1.28 25.44 26.41
CA LEU A 19 -0.55 25.49 25.14
C LEU A 19 0.89 24.96 25.22
N ASN A 20 1.18 24.04 26.14
CA ASN A 20 2.50 23.44 26.27
C ASN A 20 2.67 22.24 25.32
N LEU A 21 3.31 22.48 24.18
CA LEU A 21 3.61 21.43 23.19
C LEU A 21 4.54 20.34 23.74
N GLY A 22 5.38 20.64 24.73
CA GLY A 22 6.22 19.65 25.39
C GLY A 22 5.40 18.59 26.13
N GLU A 23 4.30 18.99 26.77
CA GLU A 23 3.40 18.04 27.44
C GLU A 23 2.60 17.19 26.44
N VAL A 24 2.13 17.80 25.35
CA VAL A 24 1.49 17.04 24.25
C VAL A 24 2.47 16.00 23.70
N TRP A 25 3.71 16.41 23.40
CA TRP A 25 4.73 15.51 22.88
C TRP A 25 5.14 14.42 23.88
N ARG A 26 5.23 14.74 25.16
CA ARG A 26 5.53 13.77 26.23
C ARG A 26 4.49 12.63 26.27
N VAL A 27 3.22 12.94 26.02
CA VAL A 27 2.14 11.95 25.98
C VAL A 27 2.10 11.19 24.66
N PHE A 28 2.23 11.88 23.52
CA PHE A 28 2.07 11.26 22.20
C PHE A 28 3.28 10.48 21.73
N LYS A 29 4.50 10.92 22.05
CA LYS A 29 5.73 10.24 21.61
C LYS A 29 5.76 8.73 21.91
N PRO A 30 5.43 8.24 23.12
CA PRO A 30 5.40 6.80 23.37
C PRO A 30 4.26 6.08 22.65
N ILE A 31 3.12 6.74 22.41
CA ILE A 31 1.97 6.16 21.69
C ILE A 31 2.31 5.95 20.21
N LEU A 32 3.08 6.88 19.64
CA LEU A 32 3.49 6.87 18.24
C LEU A 32 4.81 6.11 18.00
N SER A 33 5.38 5.49 19.03
CA SER A 33 6.66 4.77 18.94
C SER A 33 6.44 3.26 18.78
N PRO A 34 7.19 2.58 17.89
CA PRO A 34 8.17 3.13 16.95
C PRO A 34 7.49 3.95 15.85
N PHE A 35 8.17 5.01 15.40
CA PHE A 35 7.69 5.75 14.24
C PHE A 35 7.85 4.84 13.02
N PRO A 36 6.76 4.49 12.32
CA PRO A 36 6.87 3.69 11.11
C PRO A 36 7.65 4.49 10.08
N THR A 37 8.69 3.89 9.52
CA THR A 37 9.37 4.42 8.33
C THR A 37 8.60 4.01 7.07
N PRO A 38 8.86 4.63 5.90
CA PRO A 38 8.24 4.19 4.65
C PRO A 38 8.44 2.69 4.36
N GLU A 39 9.57 2.13 4.79
CA GLU A 39 9.87 0.70 4.65
C GLU A 39 9.04 -0.19 5.58
N ASP A 40 8.58 0.33 6.73
CA ASP A 40 7.65 -0.39 7.62
C ASP A 40 6.22 -0.41 7.04
N LEU A 41 5.92 0.44 6.06
CA LEU A 41 4.61 0.53 5.43
C LEU A 41 4.50 -0.51 4.31
N GLN A 42 4.01 -1.71 4.66
CA GLN A 42 3.64 -2.70 3.65
C GLN A 42 2.53 -2.13 2.77
N LEU A 43 2.87 -1.83 1.52
CA LEU A 43 1.91 -1.42 0.51
C LEU A 43 1.14 -2.65 0.04
N HIS A 44 -0.10 -2.44 -0.37
CA HIS A 44 -0.83 -3.48 -1.07
C HIS A 44 -0.07 -3.82 -2.37
N PRO A 45 0.11 -5.12 -2.73
CA PRO A 45 0.99 -5.53 -3.84
C PRO A 45 0.73 -4.81 -5.17
N LEU A 46 -0.55 -4.61 -5.52
CA LEU A 46 -0.92 -3.84 -6.71
C LEU A 46 -0.47 -2.38 -6.68
N ARG A 47 -0.49 -1.76 -5.51
CA ARG A 47 -0.09 -0.36 -5.33
C ARG A 47 1.42 -0.24 -5.46
N GLU A 48 2.16 -1.12 -4.78
CA GLU A 48 3.62 -1.19 -4.86
C GLU A 48 4.08 -1.39 -6.31
N LEU A 49 3.52 -2.39 -6.99
CA LEU A 49 3.83 -2.65 -8.40
C LEU A 49 3.54 -1.43 -9.29
N GLY A 50 2.43 -0.73 -9.03
CA GLY A 50 2.07 0.49 -9.75
C GLY A 50 3.05 1.65 -9.53
N GLU A 51 3.52 1.84 -8.29
CA GLU A 51 4.51 2.85 -7.93
C GLU A 51 5.85 2.56 -8.63
N ILE A 52 6.36 1.31 -8.54
CA ILE A 52 7.60 0.88 -9.23
C ILE A 52 7.50 1.08 -10.75
N CYS A 53 6.39 0.65 -11.36
CA CYS A 53 6.15 0.81 -12.79
C CYS A 53 6.11 2.29 -13.20
N GLY A 54 5.47 3.13 -12.39
CA GLY A 54 5.38 4.57 -12.60
C GLY A 54 6.75 5.25 -12.57
N GLU A 55 7.59 4.90 -11.59
CA GLU A 55 8.96 5.43 -11.47
C GLU A 55 9.87 4.99 -12.62
N ALA A 56 9.74 3.73 -13.06
CA ALA A 56 10.52 3.17 -14.16
C ALA A 56 10.07 3.68 -15.54
N GLY A 57 8.88 4.29 -15.65
CA GLY A 57 8.24 4.61 -16.93
C GLY A 57 7.78 3.36 -17.69
N SER A 58 7.56 2.26 -16.98
CA SER A 58 7.16 0.95 -17.50
C SER A 58 5.65 0.80 -17.42
N PRO A 59 4.90 0.88 -18.54
CA PRO A 59 3.45 0.77 -18.47
C PRO A 59 3.00 -0.63 -18.02
N LEU A 60 2.08 -0.65 -17.05
CA LEU A 60 1.40 -1.84 -16.55
C LEU A 60 0.07 -2.05 -17.31
N CYS A 61 -0.07 -3.21 -17.95
CA CYS A 61 -1.31 -3.67 -18.54
C CYS A 61 -2.01 -4.67 -17.62
N THR A 62 -3.33 -4.54 -17.49
CA THR A 62 -4.16 -5.41 -16.66
C THR A 62 -5.29 -6.00 -17.48
N GLU A 63 -5.38 -7.32 -17.52
CA GLU A 63 -6.46 -8.05 -18.17
C GLU A 63 -7.14 -8.96 -17.14
N CYS A 64 -8.46 -9.07 -17.21
CA CYS A 64 -9.22 -9.96 -16.32
C CYS A 64 -10.22 -10.75 -17.15
N ARG A 65 -10.22 -12.07 -16.98
CA ARG A 65 -11.20 -12.98 -17.57
C ARG A 65 -11.90 -13.77 -16.47
N LYS A 66 -13.18 -14.08 -16.67
CA LYS A 66 -13.92 -15.01 -15.81
C LYS A 66 -13.86 -16.40 -16.42
N GLU A 67 -13.53 -17.39 -15.61
CA GLU A 67 -13.52 -18.80 -15.98
C GLU A 67 -14.34 -19.58 -14.95
N GLY A 68 -15.61 -19.86 -15.29
CA GLY A 68 -16.57 -20.45 -14.35
C GLY A 68 -16.85 -19.56 -13.14
N ASP A 69 -16.60 -20.08 -11.95
CA ASP A 69 -16.74 -19.37 -10.66
C ASP A 69 -15.46 -18.62 -10.23
N GLN A 70 -14.42 -18.65 -11.06
CA GLN A 70 -13.14 -18.03 -10.77
C GLN A 70 -12.87 -16.84 -11.71
N THR A 71 -12.07 -15.92 -11.23
CA THR A 71 -11.55 -14.77 -11.97
C THR A 71 -10.04 -14.96 -12.13
N ILE A 72 -9.58 -14.96 -13.37
CA ILE A 72 -8.16 -14.99 -13.71
C ILE A 72 -7.76 -13.56 -14.07
N ALA A 73 -6.78 -13.03 -13.34
CA ALA A 73 -6.19 -11.73 -13.60
C ALA A 73 -4.79 -11.92 -14.18
N LYS A 74 -4.52 -11.25 -15.30
CA LYS A 74 -3.22 -11.24 -15.95
C LYS A 74 -2.64 -9.83 -15.86
N LEU A 75 -1.48 -9.71 -15.25
CA LEU A 75 -0.73 -8.46 -15.16
C LEU A 75 0.50 -8.55 -16.03
N THR A 76 0.77 -7.46 -16.73
CA THR A 76 1.86 -7.42 -17.68
C THR A 76 2.61 -6.10 -17.62
N VAL A 77 3.92 -6.15 -17.33
CA VAL A 77 4.79 -4.98 -17.21
C VAL A 77 5.69 -4.91 -18.44
N GLN A 78 5.70 -3.75 -19.12
CA GLN A 78 6.62 -3.49 -20.22
C GLN A 78 7.96 -2.98 -19.69
N LEU A 79 9.02 -3.76 -19.88
CA LEU A 79 10.39 -3.41 -19.51
C LEU A 79 11.15 -2.89 -20.74
N LYS A 80 12.33 -2.30 -20.54
CA LYS A 80 13.18 -1.84 -21.66
C LYS A 80 13.66 -2.99 -22.55
N ASP A 81 13.89 -4.16 -21.95
CA ASP A 81 14.49 -5.33 -22.60
C ASP A 81 13.50 -6.49 -22.81
N GLY A 82 12.19 -6.25 -22.62
CA GLY A 82 11.16 -7.30 -22.77
C GLY A 82 9.86 -6.97 -22.05
N GLN A 83 9.11 -8.02 -21.72
CA GLN A 83 7.82 -7.92 -21.05
C GLN A 83 7.75 -8.99 -19.95
N LEU A 84 7.36 -8.59 -18.74
CA LEU A 84 7.15 -9.51 -17.62
C LEU A 84 5.64 -9.73 -17.44
N THR A 85 5.21 -10.97 -17.31
CA THR A 85 3.79 -11.33 -17.24
C THR A 85 3.56 -12.31 -16.11
N ALA A 86 2.55 -12.08 -15.29
CA ALA A 86 2.06 -13.05 -14.32
C ALA A 86 0.54 -13.17 -14.36
N GLU A 87 0.03 -14.34 -13.98
CA GLU A 87 -1.39 -14.61 -13.83
C GLU A 87 -1.70 -15.02 -12.39
N GLY A 88 -2.78 -14.48 -11.83
CA GLY A 88 -3.35 -14.87 -10.54
C GLY A 88 -4.78 -15.33 -10.73
N CYS A 89 -5.27 -16.20 -9.85
CA CYS A 89 -6.59 -16.80 -9.97
C CYS A 89 -7.28 -16.89 -8.61
N ASP A 90 -8.44 -16.25 -8.50
CA ASP A 90 -9.23 -16.29 -7.27
C ASP A 90 -10.73 -16.09 -7.56
N LYS A 91 -11.58 -16.26 -6.55
CA LYS A 91 -13.03 -16.02 -6.64
C LYS A 91 -13.35 -14.57 -6.94
N THR A 92 -12.52 -13.63 -6.47
CA THR A 92 -12.73 -12.20 -6.70
C THR A 92 -11.65 -11.60 -7.59
N LYS A 93 -12.01 -10.55 -8.33
CA LYS A 93 -11.08 -9.81 -9.18
C LYS A 93 -9.91 -9.22 -8.39
N ASN A 94 -10.16 -8.67 -7.20
CA ASN A 94 -9.14 -7.97 -6.43
C ASN A 94 -8.07 -8.92 -5.90
N THR A 95 -8.48 -10.08 -5.38
CA THR A 95 -7.56 -11.12 -4.89
C THR A 95 -6.78 -11.79 -6.03
N ALA A 96 -7.41 -12.00 -7.19
CA ALA A 96 -6.70 -12.50 -8.37
C ALA A 96 -5.64 -11.50 -8.85
N LEU A 97 -5.95 -10.20 -8.83
CA LEU A 97 -4.99 -9.13 -9.17
C LEU A 97 -3.86 -9.03 -8.15
N GLU A 98 -4.17 -9.17 -6.85
CA GLU A 98 -3.18 -9.17 -5.78
C GLU A 98 -2.17 -10.30 -5.93
N GLN A 99 -2.64 -11.54 -6.19
CA GLN A 99 -1.78 -12.68 -6.45
C GLN A 99 -0.89 -12.47 -7.69
N ALA A 100 -1.45 -11.96 -8.78
CA ALA A 100 -0.68 -11.65 -9.99
C ALA A 100 0.39 -10.58 -9.71
N ALA A 101 0.09 -9.60 -8.86
CA ALA A 101 1.01 -8.53 -8.51
C ALA A 101 2.16 -9.05 -7.64
N LEU A 102 1.87 -9.88 -6.63
CA LEU A 102 2.88 -10.54 -5.80
C LEU A 102 3.88 -11.34 -6.65
N LEU A 103 3.38 -12.14 -7.59
CA LEU A 103 4.24 -12.92 -8.49
C LEU A 103 5.16 -12.05 -9.37
N LEU A 104 4.71 -10.85 -9.74
CA LEU A 104 5.55 -9.90 -10.49
C LEU A 104 6.58 -9.23 -9.59
N LEU A 105 6.19 -8.83 -8.38
CA LEU A 105 7.11 -8.23 -7.41
C LEU A 105 8.24 -9.21 -7.06
N ASP A 106 7.91 -10.46 -6.76
CA ASP A 106 8.89 -11.52 -6.48
C ASP A 106 9.83 -11.80 -7.66
N ALA A 107 9.40 -11.53 -8.90
CA ALA A 107 10.20 -11.71 -10.11
C ALA A 107 11.04 -10.46 -10.48
N MET A 108 10.79 -9.33 -9.81
CA MET A 108 11.52 -8.07 -9.98
C MET A 108 12.59 -7.84 -8.90
N GLU A 109 12.52 -8.56 -7.76
CA GLU A 109 13.59 -8.69 -6.76
C GLU A 109 14.75 -9.59 -7.23
#